data_AF-B9HHM0-F1
#
_entry.id   AF-B9HHM0-F1
#
_cell.length_a   1.000
_cell.length_b   1.000
_cell.length_c   1.000
_cell.angle_alpha   90.00
_cell.angle_beta   90.00
_cell.angle_gamma   90.00
#
_symmetry.space_group_name_H-M   'P 1'
#
loop_
_entity.id
_entity.type
_entity.pdbx_description
1 polymer ?
#
loop_
_entity_poly.entity_id
_entity_poly.type
_entity_poly.pdbx_seq_one_letter_code
_entity_poly.pdbx_strand_id
1 'polypeptide(L)'
;MRGTLLANRRGMQRFRQLATTAVKSSKIKLLLFCCIAFTLVVVATRASDFMGWTNHSDSLDQFLPPGKGYAIVMNTWKRYDLLKQSISHYASCSGLESIHIVWSEPNPPSDSLSTFLNHVIESKTRGLKKVELSFDINKEDSLNNRFKEIPGLKTDAVFSIDDDVIFPCSSVEFAFKVWQSAPNAMVGFVPRAHWVDKTLGKTDYYTYGGWWSVWWTGTYSMVLSKAAFFHKKYLRMYTNEMPKSIKEFVTKNRNCEDIAMSFLVANATGAPPIWVKGKIFEIGSTGISSLGGHGERRTRCVNRFAAELGRMPLVPTTAKAVDSRNTWFW
;
A
#
# COMPACT_ATOMS: atom_id res chain seq x y z
N MET A 1 32.81 89.78 -20.60
CA MET A 1 33.48 88.48 -20.32
C MET A 1 32.65 87.70 -19.29
N ARG A 2 31.86 86.72 -19.71
CA ARG A 2 31.30 85.65 -18.85
C ARG A 2 31.03 84.45 -19.75
N GLY A 3 32.04 83.59 -19.83
CA GLY A 3 32.04 82.41 -20.67
C GLY A 3 31.39 81.20 -19.99
N THR A 4 30.92 80.30 -20.85
CA THR A 4 31.11 78.85 -20.78
C THR A 4 30.71 78.18 -19.47
N LEU A 5 29.50 77.57 -19.40
CA LEU A 5 29.20 76.43 -18.50
C LEU A 5 27.77 75.83 -18.66
N LEU A 6 27.22 75.66 -19.87
CA LEU A 6 25.90 74.98 -20.01
C LEU A 6 25.77 73.92 -21.11
N ALA A 7 26.76 73.76 -22.00
CA ALA A 7 26.67 72.78 -23.08
C ALA A 7 26.99 71.33 -22.67
N ASN A 8 27.62 71.08 -21.51
CA ASN A 8 28.15 69.75 -21.17
C ASN A 8 27.24 68.88 -20.30
N ARG A 9 26.11 69.38 -19.78
CA ARG A 9 25.23 68.60 -18.89
C ARG A 9 24.18 67.76 -19.61
N ARG A 10 23.64 68.22 -20.75
CA ARG A 10 22.60 67.47 -21.51
C ARG A 10 23.15 66.28 -22.30
N GLY A 11 24.38 66.37 -22.82
CA GLY A 11 25.05 65.25 -23.51
C GLY A 11 25.39 64.09 -22.55
N MET A 12 26.00 64.40 -21.40
CA MET A 12 26.34 63.39 -20.38
C MET A 12 25.12 62.66 -19.80
N GLN A 13 23.97 63.33 -19.65
CA GLN A 13 22.75 62.68 -19.15
C GLN A 13 22.15 61.70 -20.16
N ARG A 14 22.11 62.04 -21.46
CA ARG A 14 21.62 61.11 -22.51
C ARG A 14 22.54 59.89 -22.69
N PHE A 15 23.87 60.08 -22.61
CA PHE A 15 24.82 58.97 -22.64
C PHE A 15 24.71 58.06 -21.40
N ARG A 16 24.52 58.61 -20.20
CA ARG A 16 24.26 57.80 -18.99
C ARG A 16 22.96 57.01 -19.09
N GLN A 17 21.91 57.57 -19.70
CA GLN A 17 20.61 56.92 -19.83
C GLN A 17 20.65 55.78 -20.87
N LEU A 18 21.38 55.95 -21.98
CA LEU A 18 21.63 54.90 -22.97
C LEU A 18 22.58 53.82 -22.46
N ALA A 19 23.62 54.18 -21.71
CA ALA A 19 24.52 53.22 -21.07
C ALA A 19 23.79 52.37 -20.01
N THR A 20 22.87 52.97 -19.24
CA THR A 20 22.10 52.23 -18.22
C THR A 20 21.03 51.32 -18.82
N THR A 21 20.42 51.65 -19.95
CA THR A 21 19.51 50.73 -20.67
C THR A 21 20.28 49.62 -21.39
N ALA A 22 21.42 49.91 -22.00
CA ALA A 22 22.29 48.91 -22.60
C ALA A 22 22.85 47.92 -21.55
N VAL A 23 23.30 48.42 -20.39
CA VAL A 23 23.80 47.58 -19.28
C VAL A 23 22.68 46.74 -18.66
N LYS A 24 21.45 47.25 -18.59
CA LYS A 24 20.28 46.46 -18.15
C LYS A 24 19.95 45.35 -19.16
N SER A 25 20.01 45.63 -20.46
CA SER A 25 19.80 44.64 -21.52
C SER A 25 20.87 43.54 -21.53
N SER A 26 22.15 43.90 -21.37
CA SER A 26 23.25 42.93 -21.30
C SER A 26 23.20 42.09 -20.03
N LYS A 27 22.80 42.66 -18.88
CA LYS A 27 22.57 41.89 -17.65
C LYS A 27 21.44 40.88 -17.79
N ILE A 28 20.33 41.23 -18.46
CA ILE A 28 19.22 40.30 -18.71
C ILE A 28 19.65 39.17 -19.64
N LYS A 29 20.39 39.48 -20.72
CA LYS A 29 20.94 38.46 -21.64
C LYS A 29 21.92 37.52 -20.94
N LEU A 30 22.78 38.05 -20.07
CA LEU A 30 23.71 37.23 -19.27
C LEU A 30 22.94 36.31 -18.31
N LEU A 31 21.89 36.81 -17.66
CA LEU A 31 21.08 36.01 -16.73
C LEU A 31 20.36 34.87 -17.44
N LEU A 32 19.77 35.14 -18.62
CA LEU A 32 19.16 34.12 -19.48
C LEU A 32 20.18 33.07 -19.93
N PHE A 33 21.37 33.49 -20.34
CA PHE A 33 22.44 32.58 -20.71
C PHE A 33 22.86 31.70 -19.53
N CYS A 34 23.02 32.27 -18.33
CA CYS A 34 23.33 31.52 -17.11
C CYS A 34 22.22 30.52 -16.76
N CYS A 35 20.94 30.89 -16.88
CA CYS A 35 19.81 29.97 -16.63
C CYS A 35 19.79 28.80 -17.62
N ILE A 36 20.04 29.06 -18.91
CA ILE A 36 20.11 28.00 -19.94
C ILE A 36 21.31 27.09 -19.67
N ALA A 37 22.49 27.66 -19.38
CA ALA A 37 23.68 26.88 -19.04
C ALA A 37 23.48 26.03 -17.79
N PHE A 38 22.84 26.57 -16.74
CA PHE A 38 22.55 25.82 -15.53
C PHE A 38 21.57 24.68 -15.78
N THR A 39 20.56 24.89 -16.62
CA THR A 39 19.60 23.84 -17.00
C THR A 39 20.29 22.73 -17.80
N LEU A 40 21.18 23.07 -18.73
CA LEU A 40 21.97 22.11 -19.50
C LEU A 40 22.91 21.30 -18.60
N VAL A 41 23.55 21.93 -17.61
CA VAL A 41 24.39 21.23 -16.63
C VAL A 41 23.56 20.26 -15.78
N VAL A 42 22.38 20.67 -15.29
CA VAL A 42 21.49 19.78 -14.50
C VAL A 42 20.99 18.58 -15.33
N VAL A 43 20.69 18.78 -16.62
CA VAL A 43 20.30 17.68 -17.52
C VAL A 43 21.48 16.76 -17.79
N ALA A 44 22.68 17.30 -18.00
CA ALA A 44 23.88 16.50 -18.24
C ALA A 44 24.30 15.69 -17.00
N THR A 45 24.24 16.28 -15.79
CA THR A 45 24.58 15.56 -14.55
C THR A 45 23.57 14.45 -14.24
N ARG A 46 22.28 14.69 -14.49
CA ARG A 46 21.21 13.67 -14.39
C ARG A 46 21.37 12.53 -15.40
N ALA A 47 21.92 12.80 -16.58
CA ALA A 47 22.19 11.76 -17.58
C ALA A 47 23.36 10.86 -17.16
N SER A 48 24.38 11.41 -16.49
CA SER A 48 25.49 10.61 -15.93
C SER A 48 25.09 9.78 -14.70
N ASP A 49 24.11 10.21 -13.90
CA ASP A 49 23.55 9.41 -12.80
C ASP A 49 22.75 8.19 -13.29
N PHE A 50 22.33 8.17 -14.56
CA PHE A 50 21.63 7.03 -15.19
C PHE A 50 22.58 5.91 -15.67
N MET A 51 23.90 6.14 -15.69
CA MET A 51 24.90 5.19 -16.22
C MET A 51 25.92 4.71 -15.18
N GLY A 52 25.64 4.85 -13.90
CA GLY A 52 26.50 4.40 -12.79
C GLY A 52 25.92 3.24 -11.99
N TRP A 53 25.56 2.12 -12.61
CA TRP A 53 25.19 0.91 -11.87
C TRP A 53 26.46 0.19 -11.41
N THR A 54 26.89 0.44 -10.17
CA THR A 54 27.97 -0.30 -9.54
C THR A 54 27.49 -1.70 -9.18
N ASN A 55 28.24 -2.71 -9.65
CA ASN A 55 28.05 -4.12 -9.36
C ASN A 55 28.18 -4.39 -7.85
N HIS A 56 27.05 -4.60 -7.18
CA HIS A 56 27.00 -5.38 -5.95
C HIS A 56 26.30 -6.70 -6.25
N SER A 57 27.12 -7.73 -6.30
CA SER A 57 26.76 -9.14 -6.36
C SER A 57 26.16 -9.53 -5.00
N ASP A 58 24.90 -9.20 -4.79
CA ASP A 58 24.04 -9.96 -3.89
C ASP A 58 23.23 -10.93 -4.74
N SER A 59 23.23 -12.19 -4.31
CA SER A 59 22.57 -13.32 -4.95
C SER A 59 21.11 -13.00 -5.27
N LEU A 60 20.86 -12.63 -6.53
CA LEU A 60 19.52 -12.65 -7.12
C LEU A 60 19.09 -14.12 -7.19
N ASP A 61 18.33 -14.57 -6.20
CA ASP A 61 17.41 -15.67 -6.38
C ASP A 61 16.64 -15.38 -7.68
N GLN A 62 16.80 -16.25 -8.68
CA GLN A 62 16.10 -16.16 -9.96
C GLN A 62 14.60 -16.10 -9.69
N PHE A 63 14.02 -14.90 -9.82
CA PHE A 63 12.59 -14.68 -9.71
C PHE A 63 11.89 -15.45 -10.83
N LEU A 64 11.36 -16.62 -10.52
CA LEU A 64 10.35 -17.25 -11.35
C LEU A 64 9.20 -16.25 -11.54
N PRO A 65 8.60 -16.17 -12.75
CA PRO A 65 7.42 -15.32 -12.96
C PRO A 65 6.35 -15.73 -11.94
N PRO A 66 5.64 -14.75 -11.33
CA PRO A 66 4.60 -15.05 -10.35
C PRO A 66 3.63 -16.10 -10.91
N GLY A 67 3.26 -17.08 -10.08
CA GLY A 67 2.33 -18.14 -10.47
C GLY A 67 1.05 -17.61 -11.13
N LYS A 68 0.38 -18.46 -11.91
CA LYS A 68 -0.80 -18.07 -12.73
C LYS A 68 -2.05 -17.64 -11.92
N GLY A 69 -2.03 -17.78 -10.60
CA GLY A 69 -3.17 -17.50 -9.74
C GLY A 69 -2.77 -17.19 -8.30
N TYR A 70 -3.76 -17.13 -7.43
CA TYR A 70 -3.62 -16.69 -6.04
C TYR A 70 -4.42 -17.58 -5.09
N ALA A 71 -3.98 -17.61 -3.83
CA ALA A 71 -4.75 -18.19 -2.74
C ALA A 71 -5.55 -17.11 -2.02
N ILE A 72 -6.77 -17.42 -1.60
CA ILE A 72 -7.54 -16.57 -0.69
C ILE A 72 -7.30 -17.02 0.74
N VAL A 73 -7.03 -16.06 1.63
CA VAL A 73 -7.02 -16.28 3.08
C VAL A 73 -8.13 -15.43 3.68
N MET A 74 -9.15 -16.10 4.23
CA MET A 74 -10.37 -15.45 4.72
C MET A 74 -10.63 -15.78 6.18
N ASN A 75 -10.81 -14.74 6.98
CA ASN A 75 -11.10 -14.86 8.40
C ASN A 75 -12.61 -14.95 8.61
N THR A 76 -13.05 -15.84 9.48
CA THR A 76 -14.45 -15.95 9.88
C THR A 76 -14.57 -16.13 11.39
N TRP A 77 -15.64 -15.60 11.97
CA TRP A 77 -16.02 -15.86 13.35
C TRP A 77 -17.53 -15.71 13.51
N LYS A 78 -18.24 -16.82 13.69
CA LYS A 78 -19.69 -16.90 13.91
C LYS A 78 -20.53 -16.14 12.87
N ARG A 79 -20.02 -16.01 11.65
CA ARG A 79 -20.64 -15.28 10.52
C ARG A 79 -20.78 -16.18 9.29
N TYR A 80 -21.26 -17.40 9.51
CA TYR A 80 -21.29 -18.45 8.49
C TYR A 80 -22.08 -18.08 7.23
N ASP A 81 -23.14 -17.27 7.35
CA ASP A 81 -23.91 -16.85 6.18
C ASP A 81 -23.13 -15.87 5.31
N LEU A 82 -22.37 -14.95 5.91
CA LEU A 82 -21.46 -14.05 5.19
C LEU A 82 -20.30 -14.83 4.56
N LEU A 83 -19.73 -15.79 5.29
CA LEU A 83 -18.71 -16.70 4.77
C LEU A 83 -19.22 -17.45 3.53
N LYS A 84 -20.41 -18.06 3.61
CA LYS A 84 -21.04 -18.76 2.47
C LYS A 84 -21.23 -17.83 1.27
N GLN A 85 -21.72 -16.61 1.50
CA GLN A 85 -21.92 -15.62 0.44
C GLN A 85 -20.58 -15.21 -0.21
N SER A 86 -19.57 -14.93 0.61
CA SER A 86 -18.23 -14.55 0.15
C SER A 86 -17.55 -15.67 -0.62
N ILE A 87 -17.57 -16.91 -0.13
CA ILE A 87 -17.00 -18.06 -0.85
C ILE A 87 -17.74 -18.32 -2.16
N SER A 88 -19.08 -18.22 -2.18
CA SER A 88 -19.88 -18.36 -3.41
C SER A 88 -19.51 -17.34 -4.48
N HIS A 89 -19.21 -16.11 -4.08
CA HIS A 89 -18.72 -15.07 -4.98
C HIS A 89 -17.29 -15.37 -5.46
N TYR A 90 -16.34 -15.51 -4.54
CA TYR A 90 -14.92 -15.61 -4.90
C TYR A 90 -14.57 -16.92 -5.62
N ALA A 91 -15.32 -18.00 -5.40
CA ALA A 91 -15.17 -19.25 -6.15
C ALA A 91 -15.40 -19.08 -7.67
N SER A 92 -16.03 -17.98 -8.09
CA SER A 92 -16.21 -17.64 -9.51
C SER A 92 -15.05 -16.84 -10.13
N CYS A 93 -14.06 -16.40 -9.33
CA CYS A 93 -12.93 -15.63 -9.84
C CYS A 93 -11.90 -16.55 -10.53
N SER A 94 -11.45 -16.17 -11.72
CA SER A 94 -10.62 -17.01 -12.59
C SER A 94 -9.25 -17.35 -12.03
N GLY A 95 -8.62 -16.43 -11.31
CA GLY A 95 -7.28 -16.55 -10.76
C GLY A 95 -7.22 -17.32 -9.43
N LEU A 96 -8.36 -17.72 -8.85
CA LEU A 96 -8.41 -18.41 -7.57
C LEU A 96 -7.89 -19.86 -7.67
N GLU A 97 -6.87 -20.22 -6.89
CA GLU A 97 -6.31 -21.59 -6.85
C GLU A 97 -6.68 -22.36 -5.57
N SER A 98 -6.70 -21.67 -4.43
CA SER A 98 -7.10 -22.26 -3.15
C SER A 98 -7.77 -21.23 -2.24
N ILE A 99 -8.57 -21.73 -1.30
CA ILE A 99 -9.22 -20.96 -0.25
C ILE A 99 -8.79 -21.54 1.10
N HIS A 100 -8.26 -20.68 1.95
CA HIS A 100 -7.86 -20.97 3.32
C HIS A 100 -8.78 -20.20 4.25
N ILE A 101 -9.62 -20.92 4.99
CA ILE A 101 -10.51 -20.34 5.99
C ILE A 101 -9.80 -20.34 7.33
N VAL A 102 -9.48 -19.15 7.83
CA VAL A 102 -8.87 -18.97 9.15
C VAL A 102 -9.94 -19.22 10.20
N TRP A 103 -9.89 -20.40 10.80
CA TRP A 103 -10.91 -20.87 11.73
C TRP A 103 -10.39 -20.76 13.16
N SER A 104 -10.94 -19.85 13.95
CA SER A 104 -10.51 -19.62 15.35
C SER A 104 -11.57 -20.01 16.37
N GLU A 105 -12.70 -20.60 15.94
CA GLU A 105 -13.79 -20.95 16.83
C GLU A 105 -13.48 -22.21 17.66
N PRO A 106 -14.05 -22.33 18.89
CA PRO A 106 -13.76 -23.47 19.77
C PRO A 106 -14.15 -24.83 19.18
N ASN A 107 -15.24 -24.87 18.42
CA ASN A 107 -15.71 -26.09 17.76
C ASN A 107 -15.17 -26.13 16.32
N PRO A 108 -14.84 -27.31 15.79
CA PRO A 108 -14.47 -27.45 14.39
C PRO A 108 -15.64 -27.05 13.47
N PRO A 109 -15.37 -26.70 12.20
CA PRO A 109 -16.41 -26.43 11.22
C PRO A 109 -17.33 -27.65 11.09
N SER A 110 -18.65 -27.42 11.04
CA SER A 110 -19.60 -28.52 10.91
C SER A 110 -19.51 -29.19 9.54
N ASP A 111 -19.81 -30.49 9.48
CA ASP A 111 -19.85 -31.23 8.22
C ASP A 111 -20.80 -30.60 7.20
N SER A 112 -21.93 -30.06 7.67
CA SER A 112 -22.89 -29.34 6.83
C SER A 112 -22.31 -28.08 6.20
N LEU A 113 -21.50 -27.32 6.94
CA LEU A 113 -20.83 -26.13 6.43
C LEU A 113 -19.75 -26.53 5.41
N SER A 114 -18.90 -27.49 5.77
CA SER A 114 -17.84 -28.01 4.90
C SER A 114 -18.39 -28.57 3.59
N THR A 115 -19.48 -29.35 3.66
CA THR A 115 -20.14 -29.92 2.48
C THR A 115 -20.73 -28.81 1.59
N PHE A 116 -21.39 -27.82 2.19
CA PHE A 116 -21.95 -26.70 1.45
C PHE A 116 -20.87 -25.90 0.71
N LEU A 117 -19.78 -25.55 1.38
CA LEU A 117 -18.71 -24.76 0.78
C LEU A 117 -18.01 -25.50 -0.36
N ASN A 118 -17.71 -26.79 -0.20
CA ASN A 118 -17.15 -27.62 -1.27
C ASN A 118 -18.10 -27.70 -2.49
N HIS A 119 -19.38 -27.96 -2.25
CA HIS A 119 -20.38 -28.03 -3.32
C HIS A 119 -20.49 -26.70 -4.10
N VAL A 120 -20.49 -25.58 -3.38
CA VAL A 120 -20.53 -24.25 -4.00
C VAL A 120 -19.28 -24.00 -4.85
N ILE A 121 -18.09 -24.37 -4.35
CA ILE A 121 -16.85 -24.23 -5.10
C ILE A 121 -16.91 -25.06 -6.39
N GLU A 122 -17.26 -26.34 -6.31
CA GLU A 122 -17.40 -27.24 -7.48
C GLU A 122 -18.41 -26.71 -8.50
N SER A 123 -19.55 -26.21 -8.03
CA SER A 123 -20.60 -25.62 -8.86
C SER A 123 -20.10 -24.38 -9.60
N LYS A 124 -19.40 -23.47 -8.91
CA LYS A 124 -18.91 -22.21 -9.48
C LYS A 124 -17.76 -22.42 -10.46
N THR A 125 -16.88 -23.39 -10.19
CA THR A 125 -15.81 -23.76 -11.13
C THR A 125 -16.29 -24.63 -12.28
N ARG A 126 -17.55 -25.08 -12.25
CA ARG A 126 -18.16 -26.02 -13.22
C ARG A 126 -17.34 -27.31 -13.38
N GLY A 127 -16.60 -27.70 -12.36
CA GLY A 127 -15.63 -28.80 -12.42
C GLY A 127 -14.43 -28.58 -13.35
N LEU A 128 -14.29 -27.41 -13.98
CA LEU A 128 -13.20 -27.10 -14.92
C LEU A 128 -11.89 -26.78 -14.21
N LYS A 129 -11.98 -26.34 -12.95
CA LYS A 129 -10.84 -26.00 -12.10
C LYS A 129 -11.03 -26.61 -10.72
N LYS A 130 -10.00 -27.32 -10.25
CA LYS A 130 -9.94 -27.80 -8.87
C LYS A 130 -9.43 -26.67 -7.98
N VAL A 131 -10.30 -26.11 -7.16
CA VAL A 131 -9.95 -25.14 -6.11
C VAL A 131 -9.92 -25.88 -4.78
N GLU A 132 -8.78 -25.85 -4.10
CA GLU A 132 -8.61 -26.50 -2.81
C GLU A 132 -9.22 -25.66 -1.69
N LEU A 133 -10.02 -26.26 -0.81
CA LEU A 133 -10.57 -25.62 0.38
C LEU A 133 -9.92 -26.23 1.63
N SER A 134 -9.31 -25.39 2.46
CA SER A 134 -8.81 -25.80 3.78
C SER A 134 -9.40 -24.95 4.90
N PHE A 135 -9.53 -25.57 6.07
CA PHE A 135 -9.78 -24.87 7.32
C PHE A 135 -8.50 -24.86 8.14
N ASP A 136 -7.96 -23.67 8.36
CA ASP A 136 -6.76 -23.49 9.16
C ASP A 136 -7.21 -23.35 10.61
N ILE A 137 -7.26 -24.49 11.32
CA ILE A 137 -7.79 -24.58 12.69
C ILE A 137 -6.81 -23.95 13.69
N ASN A 138 -7.31 -22.99 14.46
CA ASN A 138 -6.56 -22.27 15.47
C ASN A 138 -7.20 -22.45 16.85
N LYS A 139 -6.37 -22.77 17.85
CA LYS A 139 -6.82 -22.94 19.25
C LYS A 139 -7.17 -21.61 19.93
N GLU A 140 -6.52 -20.53 19.54
CA GLU A 140 -6.67 -19.22 20.15
C GLU A 140 -7.54 -18.31 19.29
N ASP A 141 -8.40 -17.51 19.90
CA ASP A 141 -9.12 -16.43 19.23
C ASP A 141 -8.23 -15.18 19.14
N SER A 142 -7.41 -15.12 18.08
CA SER A 142 -6.49 -14.02 17.82
C SER A 142 -6.55 -13.56 16.36
N LEU A 143 -6.59 -12.23 16.17
CA LEU A 143 -6.54 -11.63 14.82
C LEU A 143 -5.22 -11.96 14.09
N ASN A 144 -4.15 -12.31 14.82
CA ASN A 144 -2.89 -12.74 14.24
C ASN A 144 -3.01 -14.03 13.41
N ASN A 145 -4.03 -14.86 13.67
CA ASN A 145 -4.16 -16.17 13.03
C ASN A 145 -4.23 -16.09 11.50
N ARG A 146 -4.74 -14.98 10.95
CA ARG A 146 -4.83 -14.75 9.50
C ARG A 146 -3.46 -14.64 8.80
N PHE A 147 -2.40 -14.44 9.57
CA PHE A 147 -1.04 -14.28 9.07
C PHE A 147 -0.10 -15.40 9.48
N LYS A 148 -0.64 -16.48 10.07
CA LYS A 148 0.15 -17.68 10.30
C LYS A 148 0.64 -18.24 8.98
N GLU A 149 1.85 -18.79 9.02
CA GLU A 149 2.43 -19.49 7.88
C GLU A 149 1.54 -20.67 7.50
N ILE A 150 1.25 -20.78 6.21
CA ILE A 150 0.43 -21.85 5.63
C ILE A 150 1.39 -22.80 4.90
N PRO A 151 1.72 -23.97 5.49
CA PRO A 151 2.64 -24.91 4.87
C PRO A 151 2.09 -25.43 3.53
N GLY A 152 2.96 -25.54 2.53
CA GLY A 152 2.59 -26.10 1.23
C GLY A 152 1.77 -25.19 0.33
N LEU A 153 1.64 -23.89 0.66
CA LEU A 153 0.93 -22.93 -0.19
C LEU A 153 1.61 -22.81 -1.58
N LYS A 154 0.91 -23.27 -2.61
CA LYS A 154 1.41 -23.38 -3.99
C LYS A 154 1.60 -22.03 -4.67
N THR A 155 0.70 -21.08 -4.41
CA THR A 155 0.71 -19.76 -5.03
C THR A 155 1.59 -18.79 -4.25
N ASP A 156 2.28 -17.91 -4.96
CA ASP A 156 3.07 -16.85 -4.31
C ASP A 156 2.20 -15.69 -3.85
N ALA A 157 1.09 -15.44 -4.55
CA ALA A 157 0.13 -14.41 -4.21
C ALA A 157 -0.89 -14.91 -3.19
N VAL A 158 -1.03 -14.16 -2.10
CA VAL A 158 -2.08 -14.31 -1.10
C VAL A 158 -3.01 -13.12 -1.20
N PHE A 159 -4.29 -13.35 -1.48
CA PHE A 159 -5.34 -12.37 -1.33
C PHE A 159 -5.99 -12.53 0.05
N SER A 160 -5.63 -11.65 0.98
CA SER A 160 -6.31 -11.62 2.28
C SER A 160 -7.55 -10.76 2.19
N ILE A 161 -8.66 -11.31 2.70
CA ILE A 161 -9.96 -10.64 2.68
C ILE A 161 -10.80 -11.00 3.90
N ASP A 162 -11.55 -10.03 4.41
CA ASP A 162 -12.53 -10.29 5.47
C ASP A 162 -13.81 -10.92 4.87
N ASP A 163 -14.50 -11.76 5.66
CA ASP A 163 -15.73 -12.49 5.29
C ASP A 163 -16.95 -11.59 4.99
N ASP A 164 -16.89 -10.32 5.35
CA ASP A 164 -17.97 -9.33 5.23
C ASP A 164 -17.77 -8.31 4.10
N VAL A 165 -16.79 -8.52 3.22
CA VAL A 165 -16.49 -7.62 2.09
C VAL A 165 -16.42 -8.37 0.77
N ILE A 166 -17.16 -7.84 -0.21
CA ILE A 166 -17.14 -8.29 -1.60
C ILE A 166 -16.53 -7.23 -2.50
N PHE A 167 -15.52 -7.63 -3.28
CA PHE A 167 -15.04 -6.91 -4.47
C PHE A 167 -15.36 -7.73 -5.72
N PRO A 168 -15.85 -7.12 -6.82
CA PRO A 168 -16.08 -7.83 -8.07
C PRO A 168 -14.84 -8.59 -8.54
N CYS A 169 -14.99 -9.81 -9.09
CA CYS A 169 -13.85 -10.59 -9.57
C CYS A 169 -12.99 -9.79 -10.55
N SER A 170 -13.57 -8.98 -11.45
CA SER A 170 -12.81 -8.10 -12.34
C SER A 170 -11.86 -7.14 -11.61
N SER A 171 -12.26 -6.62 -10.44
CA SER A 171 -11.41 -5.77 -9.59
C SER A 171 -10.32 -6.58 -8.89
N VAL A 172 -10.64 -7.79 -8.42
CA VAL A 172 -9.67 -8.71 -7.80
C VAL A 172 -8.61 -9.15 -8.81
N GLU A 173 -9.01 -9.54 -10.02
CA GLU A 173 -8.10 -9.91 -11.10
C GLU A 173 -7.21 -8.73 -11.54
N PHE A 174 -7.77 -7.52 -11.57
CA PHE A 174 -6.98 -6.32 -11.84
C PHE A 174 -5.95 -6.07 -10.72
N ALA A 175 -6.35 -6.14 -9.45
CA ALA A 175 -5.42 -6.02 -8.33
C ALA A 175 -4.34 -7.10 -8.32
N PHE A 176 -4.69 -8.33 -8.69
CA PHE A 176 -3.73 -9.42 -8.86
C PHE A 176 -2.69 -9.09 -9.94
N LYS A 177 -3.11 -8.58 -11.11
CA LYS A 177 -2.18 -8.13 -12.16
C LYS A 177 -1.27 -6.98 -11.72
N VAL A 178 -1.81 -6.03 -10.95
CA VAL A 178 -1.00 -4.95 -10.35
C VAL A 178 0.00 -5.54 -9.34
N TRP A 179 -0.39 -6.54 -8.56
CA TRP A 179 0.54 -7.23 -7.68
C TRP A 179 1.61 -8.00 -8.46
N GLN A 180 1.28 -8.64 -9.58
CA GLN A 180 2.27 -9.35 -10.41
C GLN A 180 3.36 -8.41 -10.95
N SER A 181 3.08 -7.13 -11.19
CA SER A 181 4.09 -6.15 -11.60
C SER A 181 4.91 -5.58 -10.43
N ALA A 182 4.48 -5.80 -9.19
CA ALA A 182 5.16 -5.36 -7.98
C ALA A 182 5.01 -6.41 -6.85
N PRO A 183 5.54 -7.64 -7.02
CA PRO A 183 5.22 -8.78 -6.15
C PRO A 183 5.71 -8.61 -4.70
N ASN A 184 6.66 -7.70 -4.48
CA ASN A 184 7.14 -7.35 -3.14
C ASN A 184 6.21 -6.37 -2.40
N ALA A 185 5.32 -5.66 -3.10
CA ALA A 185 4.42 -4.69 -2.47
C ALA A 185 3.17 -5.36 -1.88
N MET A 186 2.57 -4.70 -0.89
CA MET A 186 1.15 -4.92 -0.57
C MET A 186 0.31 -4.12 -1.55
N VAL A 187 -0.65 -4.77 -2.21
CA VAL A 187 -1.51 -4.17 -3.24
C VAL A 187 -2.96 -4.39 -2.85
N GLY A 188 -3.77 -3.35 -2.67
CA GLY A 188 -5.14 -3.55 -2.21
C GLY A 188 -6.03 -2.32 -2.23
N PHE A 189 -7.22 -2.46 -1.66
CA PHE A 189 -8.34 -1.57 -1.96
C PHE A 189 -8.61 -0.50 -0.88
N VAL A 190 -8.08 -0.70 0.32
CA VAL A 190 -8.44 0.11 1.50
C VAL A 190 -7.21 0.89 1.99
N PRO A 191 -6.92 2.07 1.41
CA PRO A 191 -5.75 2.86 1.79
C PRO A 191 -5.96 3.56 3.14
N ARG A 192 -4.88 3.67 3.92
CA ARG A 192 -4.81 4.41 5.19
C ARG A 192 -3.48 5.12 5.29
N ALA A 193 -3.41 6.14 6.15
CA ALA A 193 -2.23 6.96 6.32
C ALA A 193 -1.71 6.91 7.75
N HIS A 194 -0.46 7.31 7.93
CA HIS A 194 0.07 7.78 9.20
C HIS A 194 0.54 9.22 9.00
N TRP A 195 0.52 10.02 10.07
CA TRP A 195 0.97 11.40 10.05
C TRP A 195 1.84 11.67 11.25
N VAL A 196 2.86 12.50 11.09
CA VAL A 196 3.61 13.02 12.24
C VAL A 196 2.77 14.11 12.90
N ASP A 197 2.51 13.97 14.20
CA ASP A 197 1.85 15.01 14.96
C ASP A 197 2.86 16.10 15.33
N LYS A 198 2.93 17.13 14.49
CA LYS A 198 3.79 18.30 14.72
C LYS A 198 3.32 19.19 15.87
N THR A 199 2.08 19.04 16.34
CA THR A 199 1.50 19.93 17.37
C THR A 199 2.03 19.64 18.77
N LEU A 200 2.47 18.40 19.01
CA LEU A 200 2.98 17.96 20.30
C LEU A 200 4.45 18.34 20.56
N GLY A 201 5.13 19.00 19.61
CA GLY A 201 6.58 19.24 19.66
C GLY A 201 7.42 17.96 19.69
N LYS A 202 6.79 16.79 19.57
CA LYS A 202 7.41 15.47 19.48
C LYS A 202 7.56 15.13 18.01
N THR A 203 8.80 15.07 17.53
CA THR A 203 9.09 14.64 16.15
C THR A 203 8.73 13.18 15.89
N ASP A 204 8.51 12.40 16.96
CA ASP A 204 8.41 10.94 16.90
C ASP A 204 7.03 10.40 17.32
N TYR A 205 6.00 11.25 17.37
CA TYR A 205 4.62 10.80 17.60
C TYR A 205 3.83 10.76 16.30
N TYR A 206 3.13 9.65 16.08
CA TYR A 206 2.42 9.37 14.85
C TYR A 206 0.92 9.17 15.07
N THR A 207 0.09 9.77 14.23
CA THR A 207 -1.37 9.62 14.26
C THR A 207 -1.83 8.74 13.12
N TYR A 208 -2.72 7.78 13.41
CA TYR A 208 -3.37 6.97 12.38
C TYR A 208 -4.41 7.80 11.61
N GLY A 209 -4.31 7.78 10.28
CA GLY A 209 -5.19 8.49 9.36
C GLY A 209 -6.18 7.55 8.67
N GLY A 210 -7.47 7.83 8.84
CA GLY A 210 -8.57 7.13 8.18
C GLY A 210 -8.76 7.50 6.70
N TRP A 211 -9.90 7.09 6.14
CA TRP A 211 -10.28 7.42 4.75
C TRP A 211 -10.27 8.94 4.48
N TRP A 212 -10.78 9.74 5.43
CA TRP A 212 -10.84 11.18 5.28
C TRP A 212 -9.45 11.80 5.08
N SER A 213 -8.43 11.32 5.79
CA SER A 213 -7.05 11.77 5.61
C SER A 213 -6.54 11.48 4.20
N VAL A 214 -6.81 10.28 3.67
CA VAL A 214 -6.40 9.89 2.31
C VAL A 214 -7.16 10.72 1.27
N TRP A 215 -8.46 10.95 1.48
CA TRP A 215 -9.30 11.74 0.60
C TRP A 215 -8.80 13.18 0.44
N TRP A 216 -8.46 13.86 1.53
CA TRP A 216 -8.00 15.26 1.49
C TRP A 216 -6.60 15.43 0.95
N THR A 217 -5.69 14.50 1.25
CA THR A 217 -4.27 14.68 0.96
C THR A 217 -3.82 13.93 -0.30
N GLY A 218 -4.64 12.99 -0.79
CA GLY A 218 -4.25 12.03 -1.82
C GLY A 218 -3.12 11.08 -1.41
N THR A 219 -2.66 11.15 -0.15
CA THR A 219 -1.46 10.44 0.33
C THR A 219 -1.86 9.36 1.32
N TYR A 220 -1.21 8.21 1.23
CA TYR A 220 -1.39 7.07 2.11
C TYR A 220 -0.07 6.35 2.31
N SER A 221 0.01 5.49 3.32
CA SER A 221 1.25 4.76 3.66
C SER A 221 0.98 3.32 4.10
N MET A 222 -0.29 2.92 4.13
CA MET A 222 -0.75 1.58 4.45
C MET A 222 -1.89 1.21 3.50
N VAL A 223 -2.03 -0.08 3.26
CA VAL A 223 -3.25 -0.68 2.69
C VAL A 223 -3.68 -1.79 3.62
N LEU A 224 -4.94 -1.78 4.05
CA LEU A 224 -5.42 -2.76 5.02
C LEU A 224 -5.55 -4.15 4.38
N SER A 225 -5.09 -5.17 5.10
CA SER A 225 -5.24 -6.58 4.71
C SER A 225 -6.69 -7.07 4.68
N LYS A 226 -7.66 -6.23 5.06
CA LYS A 226 -9.11 -6.45 4.87
C LYS A 226 -9.47 -6.78 3.41
N ALA A 227 -8.68 -6.28 2.46
CA ALA A 227 -8.76 -6.66 1.05
C ALA A 227 -7.45 -6.27 0.35
N ALA A 228 -6.44 -7.14 0.41
CA ALA A 228 -5.13 -6.89 -0.19
C ALA A 228 -4.40 -8.17 -0.62
N PHE A 229 -3.68 -8.05 -1.73
CA PHE A 229 -2.66 -8.98 -2.19
C PHE A 229 -1.32 -8.70 -1.53
N PHE A 230 -0.62 -9.77 -1.16
CA PHE A 230 0.77 -9.73 -0.75
C PHE A 230 1.44 -11.09 -1.00
N HIS A 231 2.77 -11.11 -0.97
CA HIS A 231 3.54 -12.34 -1.19
C HIS A 231 3.47 -13.29 0.02
N LYS A 232 3.32 -14.61 -0.21
CA LYS A 232 3.24 -15.64 0.84
C LYS A 232 4.37 -15.59 1.86
N LYS A 233 5.56 -15.13 1.44
CA LYS A 233 6.73 -14.94 2.30
C LYS A 233 6.42 -14.06 3.52
N TYR A 234 5.50 -13.12 3.40
CA TYR A 234 5.11 -12.27 4.52
C TYR A 234 4.29 -13.01 5.59
N LEU A 235 3.63 -14.12 5.27
CA LEU A 235 3.03 -15.01 6.28
C LEU A 235 4.13 -15.68 7.13
N ARG A 236 5.17 -16.20 6.46
CA ARG A 236 6.35 -16.79 7.12
C ARG A 236 7.05 -15.75 7.99
N MET A 237 7.34 -14.56 7.45
CA MET A 237 7.98 -13.48 8.21
C MET A 237 7.11 -13.03 9.40
N TYR A 238 5.80 -12.89 9.22
CA TYR A 238 4.90 -12.53 10.32
C TYR A 238 4.90 -13.58 11.43
N THR A 239 4.92 -14.86 11.05
CA THR A 239 4.91 -15.98 11.99
C THR A 239 6.23 -16.07 12.75
N ASN A 240 7.34 -16.02 12.04
CA ASN A 240 8.65 -16.43 12.56
C ASN A 240 9.56 -15.26 12.95
N GLU A 241 9.40 -14.09 12.34
CA GLU A 241 10.33 -12.95 12.47
C GLU A 241 9.69 -11.73 13.14
N MET A 242 8.37 -11.56 13.06
CA MET A 242 7.69 -10.44 13.72
C MET A 242 7.96 -10.45 15.24
N PRO A 243 8.41 -9.32 15.84
CA PRO A 243 8.60 -9.21 17.28
C PRO A 243 7.40 -9.74 18.06
N LYS A 244 7.67 -10.62 19.02
CA LYS A 244 6.63 -11.26 19.83
C LYS A 244 5.73 -10.25 20.53
N SER A 245 6.33 -9.17 21.02
CA SER A 245 5.69 -8.01 21.65
C SER A 245 4.62 -7.35 20.75
N ILE A 246 4.84 -7.26 19.43
CA ILE A 246 3.85 -6.74 18.47
C ILE A 246 2.66 -7.70 18.38
N LYS A 247 2.92 -9.00 18.21
CA LYS A 247 1.87 -10.02 18.12
C LYS A 247 1.04 -10.09 19.42
N GLU A 248 1.69 -10.05 20.57
CA GLU A 248 1.05 -9.99 21.89
C GLU A 248 0.19 -8.74 22.05
N PHE A 249 0.68 -7.58 21.59
CA PHE A 249 -0.08 -6.33 21.61
C PHE A 249 -1.33 -6.41 20.72
N VAL A 250 -1.21 -6.96 19.51
CA VAL A 250 -2.35 -7.20 18.59
C VAL A 250 -3.39 -8.12 19.24
N THR A 251 -2.95 -9.24 19.85
CA THR A 251 -3.86 -10.17 20.55
C THR A 251 -4.58 -9.45 21.70
N LYS A 252 -3.86 -8.75 22.57
CA LYS A 252 -4.42 -8.04 23.73
C LYS A 252 -5.37 -6.92 23.34
N ASN A 253 -5.03 -6.16 22.29
CA ASN A 253 -5.82 -5.00 21.85
C ASN A 253 -6.99 -5.40 20.93
N ARG A 254 -7.01 -6.65 20.43
CA ARG A 254 -7.96 -7.17 19.43
C ARG A 254 -8.14 -6.22 18.24
N ASN A 255 -7.02 -5.70 17.73
CA ASN A 255 -6.97 -4.76 16.61
C ASN A 255 -5.54 -4.70 16.04
N CYS A 256 -5.38 -4.04 14.89
CA CYS A 256 -4.10 -3.62 14.32
C CYS A 256 -3.20 -4.72 13.74
N GLU A 257 -3.71 -5.92 13.50
CA GLU A 257 -2.99 -6.96 12.77
C GLU A 257 -2.66 -6.48 11.34
N ASP A 258 -3.58 -5.75 10.71
CA ASP A 258 -3.42 -5.17 9.38
C ASP A 258 -2.34 -4.07 9.32
N ILE A 259 -2.27 -3.25 10.36
CA ILE A 259 -1.19 -2.26 10.57
C ILE A 259 0.13 -3.01 10.77
N ALA A 260 0.16 -4.05 11.61
CA ALA A 260 1.36 -4.84 11.85
C ALA A 260 1.90 -5.46 10.55
N MET A 261 1.01 -6.01 9.71
CA MET A 261 1.40 -6.52 8.39
C MET A 261 1.95 -5.41 7.47
N SER A 262 1.32 -4.23 7.44
CA SER A 262 1.84 -3.09 6.67
C SER A 262 3.23 -2.65 7.15
N PHE A 263 3.45 -2.62 8.47
CA PHE A 263 4.76 -2.34 9.08
C PHE A 263 5.80 -3.39 8.68
N LEU A 264 5.45 -4.68 8.73
CA LEU A 264 6.34 -5.78 8.35
C LEU A 264 6.82 -5.62 6.91
N VAL A 265 5.89 -5.44 5.97
CA VAL A 265 6.22 -5.35 4.54
C VAL A 265 7.04 -4.09 4.25
N ALA A 266 6.65 -2.94 4.82
CA ALA A 266 7.40 -1.70 4.64
C ALA A 266 8.81 -1.79 5.26
N ASN A 267 8.96 -2.44 6.41
CA ASN A 267 10.26 -2.63 7.06
C ASN A 267 11.17 -3.55 6.23
N ALA A 268 10.60 -4.60 5.64
CA ALA A 268 11.32 -5.58 4.83
C ALA A 268 11.76 -5.04 3.46
N THR A 269 10.98 -4.12 2.87
CA THR A 269 11.18 -3.67 1.48
C THR A 269 11.67 -2.24 1.35
N GLY A 270 11.44 -1.39 2.35
CA GLY A 270 11.63 0.05 2.22
C GLY A 270 10.72 0.71 1.18
N ALA A 271 9.67 0.02 0.72
CA ALA A 271 8.79 0.46 -0.36
C ALA A 271 7.36 0.72 0.13
N PRO A 272 6.63 1.66 -0.49
CA PRO A 272 5.23 1.93 -0.16
C PRO A 272 4.28 0.85 -0.73
N PRO A 273 3.06 0.74 -0.17
CA PRO A 273 2.01 -0.10 -0.76
C PRO A 273 1.42 0.52 -2.04
N ILE A 274 0.59 -0.25 -2.75
CA ILE A 274 -0.12 0.22 -3.96
C ILE A 274 -1.63 0.16 -3.74
N TRP A 275 -2.31 1.29 -3.92
CA TRP A 275 -3.76 1.40 -3.86
C TRP A 275 -4.39 1.07 -5.21
N VAL A 276 -5.33 0.12 -5.21
CA VAL A 276 -6.16 -0.23 -6.36
C VAL A 276 -7.56 0.35 -6.18
N LYS A 277 -8.08 1.03 -7.19
CA LYS A 277 -9.48 1.45 -7.23
C LYS A 277 -10.38 0.23 -7.45
N GLY A 278 -11.34 0.03 -6.54
CA GLY A 278 -12.35 -1.02 -6.66
C GLY A 278 -13.65 -0.58 -5.98
N LYS A 279 -14.78 -1.11 -6.46
CA LYS A 279 -16.07 -0.91 -5.80
C LYS A 279 -16.21 -1.92 -4.67
N ILE A 280 -16.34 -1.41 -3.44
CA ILE A 280 -16.53 -2.20 -2.24
C ILE A 280 -18.03 -2.46 -2.01
N PHE A 281 -18.37 -3.69 -1.64
CA PHE A 281 -19.69 -4.07 -1.15
C PHE A 281 -19.54 -4.65 0.24
N GLU A 282 -19.95 -3.90 1.26
CA GLU A 282 -20.00 -4.38 2.64
C GLU A 282 -21.32 -5.13 2.85
N ILE A 283 -21.23 -6.43 3.12
CA ILE A 283 -22.40 -7.31 3.33
C ILE A 283 -22.65 -7.58 4.82
N GLY A 284 -21.73 -7.19 5.70
CA GLY A 284 -21.91 -7.19 7.15
C GLY A 284 -22.42 -5.85 7.67
N SER A 285 -23.15 -5.87 8.79
CA SER A 285 -23.78 -4.68 9.39
C SER A 285 -22.99 -4.06 10.54
N THR A 286 -22.16 -4.84 11.25
CA THR A 286 -21.40 -4.39 12.43
C THR A 286 -20.09 -5.16 12.56
N GLY A 287 -19.02 -4.48 13.03
CA GLY A 287 -17.69 -5.06 13.16
C GLY A 287 -16.80 -4.31 14.15
N ILE A 288 -15.56 -4.76 14.36
CA ILE A 288 -14.63 -4.15 15.33
C ILE A 288 -14.35 -2.66 15.03
N SER A 289 -14.49 -2.26 13.76
CA SER A 289 -14.35 -0.88 13.29
C SER A 289 -15.46 0.06 13.77
N SER A 290 -16.64 -0.45 14.13
CA SER A 290 -17.76 0.36 14.60
C SER A 290 -17.72 0.66 16.11
N LEU A 291 -16.74 0.12 16.84
CA LEU A 291 -16.57 0.37 18.28
C LEU A 291 -15.95 1.76 18.53
N GLY A 292 -16.41 2.46 19.57
CA GLY A 292 -15.86 3.75 19.98
C GLY A 292 -14.35 3.70 20.27
N GLY A 293 -13.63 4.75 19.86
CA GLY A 293 -12.18 4.86 20.06
C GLY A 293 -11.33 3.96 19.15
N HIS A 294 -11.90 3.40 18.08
CA HIS A 294 -11.17 2.54 17.13
C HIS A 294 -9.96 3.26 16.51
N GLY A 295 -10.10 4.54 16.13
CA GLY A 295 -9.00 5.36 15.58
C GLY A 295 -7.87 5.57 16.59
N GLU A 296 -8.20 5.90 17.84
CA GLU A 296 -7.21 6.08 18.92
C GLU A 296 -6.45 4.78 19.23
N ARG A 297 -7.15 3.64 19.24
CA ARG A 297 -6.52 2.31 19.38
C ARG A 297 -5.50 2.09 18.27
N ARG A 298 -5.85 2.42 17.03
CA ARG A 298 -4.93 2.31 15.87
C ARG A 298 -3.76 3.29 15.95
N THR A 299 -3.97 4.52 16.41
CA THR A 299 -2.89 5.48 16.70
C THR A 299 -1.91 4.90 17.73
N ARG A 300 -2.40 4.26 18.80
CA ARG A 300 -1.52 3.57 19.76
C ARG A 300 -0.72 2.44 19.12
N CYS A 301 -1.32 1.68 18.21
CA CYS A 301 -0.62 0.63 17.47
C CYS A 301 0.53 1.17 16.62
N VAL A 302 0.29 2.23 15.83
CA VAL A 302 1.32 2.86 14.99
C VAL A 302 2.53 3.28 15.82
N ASN A 303 2.31 3.97 16.95
CA ASN A 303 3.40 4.40 17.82
C ASN A 303 4.10 3.22 18.50
N ARG A 304 3.34 2.22 18.98
CA ARG A 304 3.92 1.04 19.63
C ARG A 304 4.81 0.26 18.68
N PHE A 305 4.37 0.05 17.45
CA PHE A 305 5.13 -0.71 16.45
C PHE A 305 6.36 0.07 15.97
N ALA A 306 6.26 1.39 15.80
CA ALA A 306 7.41 2.22 15.46
C ALA A 306 8.46 2.21 16.58
N ALA A 307 8.04 2.28 17.84
CA ALA A 307 8.94 2.20 18.98
C ALA A 307 9.62 0.82 19.06
N GLU A 308 8.89 -0.27 18.84
CA GLU A 308 9.45 -1.62 18.86
C GLU A 308 10.49 -1.84 17.74
N LEU A 309 10.27 -1.28 16.56
CA LEU A 309 11.20 -1.36 15.43
C LEU A 309 12.32 -0.30 15.48
N GLY A 310 12.28 0.61 16.45
CA GLY A 310 13.24 1.72 16.60
C GLY A 310 13.16 2.80 15.51
N ARG A 311 12.17 2.74 14.62
CA ARG A 311 11.96 3.70 13.52
C ARG A 311 10.54 3.59 12.96
N MET A 312 10.11 4.59 12.17
CA MET A 312 8.90 4.48 11.35
C MET A 312 9.24 3.81 10.00
N PRO A 313 8.80 2.57 9.73
CA PRO A 313 9.10 1.92 8.45
C PRO A 313 8.13 2.31 7.33
N LEU A 314 6.93 2.82 7.66
CA LEU A 314 5.89 3.10 6.66
C LEU A 314 6.33 4.22 5.72
N VAL A 315 6.16 4.00 4.42
CA VAL A 315 6.55 4.95 3.37
C VAL A 315 5.29 5.56 2.74
N PRO A 316 5.13 6.90 2.77
CA PRO A 316 4.03 7.58 2.09
C PRO A 316 4.11 7.47 0.56
N THR A 317 2.95 7.45 -0.09
CA THR A 317 2.80 7.40 -1.55
C THR A 317 1.47 8.01 -1.98
N THR A 318 1.38 8.34 -3.27
CA THR A 318 0.16 8.78 -3.96
C THR A 318 -0.22 7.84 -5.11
N ALA A 319 0.53 6.74 -5.30
CA ALA A 319 0.32 5.81 -6.41
C ALA A 319 -1.09 5.20 -6.37
N LYS A 320 -1.81 5.22 -7.48
CA LYS A 320 -3.16 4.63 -7.56
C LYS A 320 -3.33 3.91 -8.88
N ALA A 321 -3.53 2.60 -8.80
CA ALA A 321 -3.86 1.78 -9.95
C ALA A 321 -5.36 1.83 -10.23
N VAL A 322 -5.71 2.06 -11.50
CA VAL A 322 -7.10 2.17 -11.96
C VAL A 322 -7.20 1.42 -13.29
N ASP A 323 -8.23 0.60 -13.45
CA ASP A 323 -8.51 -0.08 -14.70
C ASP A 323 -9.08 0.92 -15.72
N SER A 324 -8.30 1.22 -16.76
CA SER A 324 -8.66 2.17 -17.82
C SER A 324 -9.84 1.71 -18.67
N ARG A 325 -10.15 0.41 -18.71
CA ARG A 325 -11.32 -0.11 -19.46
C ARG A 325 -12.64 0.39 -18.89
N ASN A 326 -12.64 0.77 -17.62
CA ASN A 326 -13.83 1.19 -16.87
C ASN A 326 -13.74 2.63 -16.33
N THR A 327 -12.70 3.39 -16.73
CA THR A 327 -12.49 4.75 -16.25
C THR A 327 -12.04 5.65 -17.38
N TRP A 328 -12.69 6.80 -17.51
CA TRP A 328 -12.23 7.86 -18.39
C TRP A 328 -11.12 8.65 -17.72
N PHE A 329 -9.99 8.75 -18.40
CA PHE A 329 -8.89 9.64 -18.04
C PHE A 329 -8.90 10.78 -19.05
N TRP A 330 -9.35 11.94 -18.61
CA TRP A 330 -9.18 13.21 -19.31
C TRP A 330 -8.87 14.30 -18.29
#